data_AF-A0A1F8AZZ5-F1
#
_entry.id   AF-A0A1F8AZZ5-F1
#
_cell.length_a   1.000
_cell.length_b   1.000
_cell.length_c   1.000
_cell.angle_alpha   90.00
_cell.angle_beta   90.00
_cell.angle_gamma   90.00
#
_symmetry.space_group_name_H-M   'P 1'
#
loop_
_entity.id
_entity.type
_entity.pdbx_description
1 polymer ?
#
loop_
_entity_poly.entity_id
_entity_poly.type
_entity_poly.pdbx_seq_one_letter_code
_entity_poly.pdbx_strand_id
1 'polypeptide(L)'
;MSYNLIEIADKFIEYINSYDRKSFKHINQEPNPILFRLLTAAGFENRNLIIGNLRGFNRDQDGSVVGYYDINEYSPYIVQYADGRDDNFATGWLDSVIKFVLFNTDKTRPLDEQLIKVIKSSKPLTPIQ
;
A
#
# COMPACT_ATOMS: atom_id res chain seq x y z
N MET A 1 -0.34 -21.45 2.48
CA MET A 1 0.93 -21.15 1.76
C MET A 1 1.75 -20.21 2.62
N SER A 2 2.99 -20.58 3.00
CA SER A 2 3.92 -19.61 3.60
C SER A 2 4.50 -18.75 2.49
N TYR A 3 4.15 -17.48 2.44
CA TYR A 3 4.80 -16.54 1.51
C TYR A 3 6.28 -16.43 1.85
N ASN A 4 7.15 -16.50 0.84
CA ASN A 4 8.55 -16.12 1.02
C ASN A 4 8.61 -14.59 1.17
N LEU A 5 8.50 -14.12 2.42
CA LEU A 5 8.41 -12.69 2.74
C LEU A 5 9.69 -11.93 2.38
N ILE A 6 10.85 -12.59 2.40
CA ILE A 6 12.13 -12.00 1.99
C ILE A 6 12.07 -11.69 0.49
N GLU A 7 11.72 -12.70 -0.33
CA GLU A 7 11.60 -12.51 -1.78
C GLU A 7 10.56 -11.44 -2.15
N ILE A 8 9.43 -11.37 -1.42
CA ILE A 8 8.40 -10.34 -1.66
C ILE A 8 8.94 -8.95 -1.32
N ALA A 9 9.61 -8.81 -0.18
CA ALA A 9 10.19 -7.55 0.26
C ALA A 9 11.26 -7.06 -0.73
N ASP A 10 12.19 -7.93 -1.12
CA ASP A 10 13.27 -7.59 -2.05
C ASP A 10 12.74 -7.13 -3.40
N LYS A 11 11.83 -7.90 -4.02
CA LYS A 11 11.24 -7.55 -5.32
C LYS A 11 10.38 -6.30 -5.25
N PHE A 12 9.72 -6.06 -4.13
CA PHE A 12 8.95 -4.82 -3.95
C PHE A 12 9.90 -3.63 -3.86
N ILE A 13 10.97 -3.73 -3.07
CA ILE A 13 11.98 -2.67 -2.95
C ILE A 13 12.63 -2.39 -4.31
N GLU A 14 13.00 -3.42 -5.06
CA GLU A 14 13.52 -3.31 -6.42
C GLU A 14 12.53 -2.59 -7.34
N TYR A 15 11.26 -3.01 -7.31
CA TYR A 15 10.20 -2.38 -8.09
C TYR A 15 10.09 -0.89 -7.79
N ILE A 16 9.98 -0.49 -6.51
CA ILE A 16 9.88 0.93 -6.13
C ILE A 16 11.13 1.71 -6.56
N ASN A 17 12.33 1.15 -6.37
CA ASN A 17 13.60 1.80 -6.73
C ASN A 17 13.86 1.87 -8.24
N SER A 18 13.15 1.11 -9.06
CA SER A 18 13.25 1.20 -10.52
C SER A 18 12.64 2.48 -11.11
N TYR A 19 11.92 3.27 -10.30
CA TYR A 19 11.29 4.51 -10.72
C TYR A 19 11.90 5.73 -10.03
N ASP A 20 11.78 6.89 -10.68
CA ASP A 20 12.06 8.17 -10.05
C ASP A 20 11.05 8.46 -8.93
N ARG A 21 11.57 8.84 -7.75
CA ARG A 21 10.76 9.05 -6.54
C ARG A 21 9.72 10.16 -6.71
N LYS A 22 10.02 11.19 -7.50
CA LYS A 22 9.09 12.32 -7.74
C LYS A 22 7.97 11.95 -8.71
N SER A 23 8.18 10.90 -9.49
CA SER A 23 7.30 10.50 -10.60
C SER A 23 6.48 9.24 -10.30
N PHE A 24 6.74 8.54 -9.20
CA PHE A 24 6.09 7.25 -8.89
C PHE A 24 4.55 7.34 -8.88
N LYS A 25 3.97 8.39 -8.28
CA LYS A 25 2.51 8.60 -8.24
C LYS A 25 1.88 8.82 -9.62
N HIS A 26 2.67 9.09 -10.65
CA HIS A 26 2.21 9.41 -12.00
C HIS A 26 2.40 8.27 -12.99
N ILE A 27 2.75 7.08 -12.50
CA ILE A 27 2.84 5.87 -13.33
C ILE A 27 1.44 5.51 -13.82
N ASN A 28 1.29 5.39 -15.15
CA ASN A 28 0.05 4.97 -15.80
C ASN A 28 0.21 3.57 -16.43
N GLN A 29 0.86 2.66 -15.70
CA GLN A 29 1.09 1.28 -16.13
C GLN A 29 0.24 0.33 -15.29
N GLU A 30 -0.02 -0.85 -15.85
CA GLU A 30 -0.67 -1.93 -15.10
C GLU A 30 0.08 -2.25 -13.81
N PRO A 31 -0.62 -2.54 -12.70
CA PRO A 31 0.01 -2.85 -11.43
C PRO A 31 0.95 -4.05 -11.54
N ASN A 32 2.19 -3.89 -11.09
CA ASN A 32 3.16 -4.98 -11.10
C ASN A 32 2.65 -6.15 -10.22
N PRO A 33 2.77 -7.41 -10.67
CA PRO A 33 2.36 -8.60 -9.90
C PRO A 33 2.88 -8.64 -8.46
N ILE A 34 4.02 -8.00 -8.18
CA ILE A 34 4.58 -7.93 -6.83
C ILE A 34 3.66 -7.20 -5.84
N LEU A 35 2.90 -6.21 -6.29
CA LEU A 35 1.97 -5.44 -5.45
C LEU A 35 0.84 -6.33 -4.93
N PHE A 36 0.32 -7.22 -5.76
CA PHE A 36 -0.68 -8.20 -5.35
C PHE A 36 -0.11 -9.21 -4.34
N ARG A 37 1.13 -9.67 -4.56
CA ARG A 37 1.81 -10.57 -3.61
C ARG A 37 2.03 -9.89 -2.25
N LEU A 38 2.40 -8.61 -2.25
CA LEU A 38 2.57 -7.79 -1.06
C LEU A 38 1.25 -7.66 -0.27
N LEU A 39 0.17 -7.23 -0.95
CA LEU A 39 -1.16 -7.10 -0.34
C LEU A 39 -1.65 -8.41 0.26
N THR A 40 -1.53 -9.50 -0.49
CA THR A 40 -1.92 -10.83 -0.02
C THR A 40 -1.10 -11.27 1.19
N ALA A 41 0.22 -11.02 1.18
CA ALA A 41 1.09 -11.33 2.33
C ALA A 41 0.74 -10.52 3.58
N ALA A 42 0.19 -9.30 3.40
CA ALA A 42 -0.30 -8.44 4.47
C ALA A 42 -1.71 -8.78 4.95
N GLY A 43 -2.39 -9.74 4.32
CA GLY A 43 -3.75 -10.18 4.70
C GLY A 43 -4.88 -9.53 3.89
N PHE A 44 -4.57 -8.73 2.87
CA PHE A 44 -5.55 -8.17 1.93
C PHE A 44 -5.80 -9.13 0.76
N GLU A 45 -6.32 -10.31 1.09
CA GLU A 45 -6.60 -11.36 0.10
C GLU A 45 -7.76 -10.96 -0.84
N ASN A 46 -7.74 -11.47 -2.07
CA ASN A 46 -8.78 -11.25 -3.09
C ASN A 46 -9.05 -9.76 -3.38
N ARG A 47 -7.99 -8.95 -3.43
CA ARG A 47 -8.05 -7.54 -3.82
C ARG A 47 -7.57 -7.33 -5.25
N ASN A 48 -8.23 -6.41 -5.93
CA ASN A 48 -7.82 -5.89 -7.22
C ASN A 48 -7.02 -4.60 -7.04
N LEU A 49 -6.17 -4.27 -8.01
CA LEU A 49 -5.47 -3.00 -8.11
C LEU A 49 -5.87 -2.35 -9.42
N ILE A 50 -6.22 -1.06 -9.35
CA ILE A 50 -6.49 -0.24 -10.53
C ILE A 50 -5.68 1.04 -10.46
N ILE A 51 -5.38 1.64 -11.61
CA ILE A 51 -4.79 2.97 -11.67
C ILE A 51 -5.85 3.99 -11.21
N GLY A 52 -5.48 4.89 -10.29
CA GLY A 52 -6.38 5.94 -9.86
C GLY A 52 -5.93 6.67 -8.60
N ASN A 53 -6.71 7.69 -8.24
CA ASN A 53 -6.53 8.44 -7.00
C ASN A 53 -7.82 8.39 -6.17
N LEU A 54 -7.69 7.86 -4.96
CA LEU A 54 -8.74 7.74 -3.97
C LEU A 54 -8.68 8.93 -3.03
N ARG A 55 -9.83 9.57 -2.79
CA ARG A 55 -9.93 10.75 -1.94
C ARG A 55 -10.78 10.49 -0.70
N GLY A 56 -10.30 10.99 0.44
CA GLY A 56 -11.08 11.15 1.65
C GLY A 56 -11.71 12.54 1.72
N PHE A 57 -12.69 12.70 2.61
CA PHE A 57 -13.39 13.96 2.83
C PHE A 57 -13.12 14.46 4.24
N ASN A 58 -12.70 15.72 4.36
CA ASN A 58 -12.68 16.42 5.63
C ASN A 58 -14.10 16.90 5.93
N ARG A 59 -14.59 16.58 7.12
CA ARG A 59 -15.93 16.97 7.56
C ARG A 59 -15.86 17.93 8.75
N ASP A 60 -16.74 18.93 8.75
CA ASP A 60 -16.95 19.80 9.90
C ASP A 60 -17.80 19.09 10.98
N GLN A 61 -17.99 19.74 12.13
CA GLN A 61 -18.77 19.23 13.26
C GLN A 61 -20.24 18.92 12.90
N ASP A 62 -20.78 19.62 11.89
CA ASP A 62 -22.13 19.39 11.36
C ASP A 62 -22.18 18.27 10.30
N GLY A 63 -21.03 17.66 9.98
CA GLY A 63 -20.91 16.60 8.97
C GLY A 63 -20.77 17.10 7.53
N SER A 64 -20.82 18.40 7.28
CA SER A 64 -20.61 19.00 5.95
C SER A 64 -19.18 18.79 5.47
N VAL A 65 -18.99 18.66 4.15
CA VAL A 65 -17.66 18.47 3.55
C VAL A 65 -16.99 19.83 3.39
N VAL A 66 -15.84 20.02 4.04
CA VAL A 66 -15.05 21.26 3.99
C VAL A 66 -13.77 21.13 3.16
N GLY A 67 -13.47 19.92 2.70
CA GLY A 67 -12.32 19.67 1.84
C GLY A 67 -12.13 18.20 1.53
N TYR A 68 -11.05 17.92 0.79
CA TYR A 68 -10.65 16.57 0.43
C TYR A 68 -9.16 16.38 0.69
N TYR A 69 -8.74 15.12 0.84
CA TYR A 69 -7.34 14.72 0.92
C TYR A 69 -7.14 13.46 0.09
N ASP A 70 -5.96 13.30 -0.50
CA ASP A 70 -5.61 12.07 -1.22
C ASP A 70 -5.27 10.97 -0.20
N ILE A 71 -5.90 9.80 -0.33
CA ILE A 71 -5.61 8.62 0.50
C ILE A 71 -4.36 7.91 -0.01
N ASN A 72 -4.15 7.89 -1.32
CA ASN A 72 -2.93 7.41 -1.97
C ASN A 72 -2.12 8.59 -2.54
N GLU A 73 -1.48 9.34 -1.65
CA GLU A 73 -0.68 10.51 -2.04
C GLU A 73 0.55 10.14 -2.87
N TYR A 74 1.13 8.96 -2.68
CA TYR A 74 2.36 8.47 -3.30
C TYR A 74 2.14 7.26 -4.21
N SER A 75 1.09 6.47 -3.99
CA SER A 75 0.73 5.33 -4.84
C SER A 75 -0.13 5.76 -6.03
N PRO A 76 0.15 5.28 -7.26
CA PRO A 76 -0.72 5.50 -8.41
C PRO A 76 -1.92 4.53 -8.43
N TYR A 77 -2.05 3.65 -7.43
CA TYR A 77 -3.02 2.57 -7.41
C TYR A 77 -4.05 2.68 -6.30
N ILE A 78 -5.29 2.32 -6.62
CA ILE A 78 -6.39 2.07 -5.69
C ILE A 78 -6.54 0.56 -5.50
N VAL A 79 -6.72 0.15 -4.25
CA VAL A 79 -7.05 -1.25 -3.91
C VAL A 79 -8.56 -1.40 -3.86
N GLN A 80 -9.10 -2.40 -4.54
CA GLN A 80 -10.54 -2.67 -4.60
C GLN A 80 -10.90 -4.07 -4.09
N TYR A 81 -12.07 -4.19 -3.48
CA TYR A 81 -12.73 -5.46 -3.24
C TYR A 81 -13.09 -6.14 -4.56
N ALA A 82 -13.38 -7.45 -4.50
CA ALA A 82 -13.81 -8.22 -5.67
C ALA A 82 -15.11 -7.69 -6.32
N ASP A 83 -15.94 -6.98 -5.56
CA ASP A 83 -17.18 -6.34 -6.03
C ASP A 83 -16.96 -4.95 -6.65
N GLY A 84 -15.70 -4.49 -6.75
CA GLY A 84 -15.33 -3.21 -7.34
C GLY A 84 -15.44 -2.01 -6.38
N ARG A 85 -15.79 -2.21 -5.11
CA ARG A 85 -15.74 -1.13 -4.11
C ARG A 85 -14.30 -0.82 -3.73
N ASP A 86 -14.02 0.45 -3.48
CA ASP A 86 -12.72 0.89 -3.00
C ASP A 86 -12.47 0.41 -1.56
N ASP A 87 -11.30 -0.18 -1.33
CA ASP A 87 -10.80 -0.53 -0.01
C ASP A 87 -9.88 0.59 0.48
N ASN A 88 -10.48 1.59 1.15
CA ASN A 88 -9.77 2.77 1.64
C ASN A 88 -8.61 2.39 2.57
N PHE A 89 -8.80 1.36 3.41
CA PHE A 89 -7.78 0.94 4.35
C PHE A 89 -6.61 0.27 3.64
N ALA A 90 -6.88 -0.68 2.73
CA ALA A 90 -5.81 -1.32 1.96
C ALA A 90 -5.10 -0.34 1.02
N THR A 91 -5.82 0.65 0.47
CA THR A 91 -5.26 1.71 -0.36
C THR A 91 -4.30 2.60 0.44
N GLY A 92 -4.73 3.11 1.59
CA GLY A 92 -3.86 3.92 2.47
C GLY A 92 -2.69 3.12 3.05
N TRP A 93 -2.89 1.82 3.28
CA TRP A 93 -1.82 0.93 3.71
C TRP A 93 -0.74 0.77 2.62
N LEU A 94 -1.15 0.49 1.38
CA LEU A 94 -0.23 0.36 0.25
C LEU A 94 0.56 1.66 0.03
N ASP A 95 -0.13 2.80 0.10
CA ASP A 95 0.49 4.12 0.02
C ASP A 95 1.56 4.32 1.11
N SER A 96 1.24 3.96 2.35
CA SER A 96 2.16 4.07 3.49
C SER A 96 3.42 3.21 3.29
N VAL A 97 3.26 2.00 2.73
CA VAL A 97 4.39 1.09 2.46
C VAL A 97 5.27 1.59 1.31
N ILE A 98 4.65 2.15 0.25
CA ILE A 98 5.38 2.80 -0.84
C ILE A 98 6.15 4.01 -0.32
N LYS A 99 5.50 4.88 0.46
CA LYS A 99 6.12 6.04 1.13
C LYS A 99 7.30 5.59 2.01
N PHE A 100 7.12 4.51 2.77
CA PHE A 100 8.16 3.94 3.60
C PHE A 100 9.40 3.57 2.77
N VAL A 101 9.25 2.90 1.63
CA VAL A 101 10.39 2.54 0.77
C VAL A 101 11.01 3.77 0.07
N LEU A 102 10.18 4.67 -0.47
CA LEU A 102 10.64 5.87 -1.18
C LEU A 102 11.46 6.80 -0.28
N PHE A 103 11.06 6.92 0.99
CA PHE A 103 11.61 7.89 1.94
C PHE A 103 12.31 7.25 3.14
N ASN A 104 12.67 5.97 3.10
CA ASN A 104 13.34 5.32 4.23
C ASN A 104 14.67 6.04 4.58
N THR A 105 14.65 6.75 5.71
CA THR A 105 15.81 7.44 6.28
C THR A 105 16.52 6.60 7.33
N ASP A 106 15.88 5.55 7.86
CA ASP A 106 16.48 4.68 8.87
C ASP A 106 17.42 3.66 8.21
N LYS A 107 18.72 3.83 8.48
CA LYS A 107 19.80 2.95 8.01
C LYS A 107 20.30 1.97 9.07
N THR A 108 19.67 1.94 10.25
CA THR A 108 20.09 1.07 11.36
C THR A 108 19.76 -0.40 11.10
N ARG A 109 18.82 -0.70 10.20
CA ARG A 109 18.43 -2.05 9.81
C ARG A 109 18.22 -2.18 8.29
N PRO A 110 18.45 -3.37 7.71
CA PRO A 110 18.10 -3.64 6.32
C PRO A 110 16.62 -3.31 6.02
N LEU A 111 16.36 -2.69 4.87
CA LEU A 111 15.03 -2.18 4.52
C LEU A 111 14.01 -3.33 4.32
N ASP A 112 14.45 -4.44 3.77
CA ASP A 112 13.71 -5.69 3.61
C ASP A 112 13.25 -6.24 4.97
N GLU A 113 14.13 -6.29 5.97
CA GLU A 113 13.75 -6.72 7.33
C GLU A 113 12.67 -5.83 7.94
N GLN A 114 12.81 -4.52 7.77
CA GLN A 114 11.83 -3.54 8.26
C GLN A 114 10.48 -3.72 7.54
N LEU A 115 10.50 -3.88 6.21
CA LEU A 115 9.31 -4.11 5.41
C LEU A 115 8.62 -5.43 5.79
N ILE A 116 9.37 -6.51 6.01
CA ILE A 116 8.83 -7.80 6.49
C ILE A 116 8.09 -7.61 7.81
N LYS A 117 8.63 -6.79 8.73
CA LYS A 117 7.96 -6.49 10.00
C LYS A 117 6.63 -5.77 9.76
N VAL A 118 6.59 -4.77 8.87
CA VAL A 118 5.37 -4.06 8.50
C VAL A 118 4.33 -5.02 7.91
N ILE A 119 4.72 -5.87 6.96
CA ILE A 119 3.83 -6.87 6.35
C ILE A 119 3.22 -7.77 7.43
N LYS A 120 4.04 -8.27 8.37
CA LYS A 120 3.58 -9.14 9.45
C LYS A 120 2.62 -8.45 10.42
N SER A 121 2.86 -7.18 10.76
CA SER A 121 1.99 -6.43 11.68
C SER A 121 0.68 -5.97 11.07
N SER A 122 0.52 -6.09 9.75
CA SER A 122 -0.67 -5.62 9.02
C SER A 122 -1.80 -6.63 8.97
N LYS A 123 -1.49 -7.90 9.28
CA LYS A 123 -2.52 -8.93 9.41
C LYS A 123 -3.42 -8.58 10.59
N PRO A 124 -4.75 -8.53 10.41
CA PRO A 124 -5.68 -8.37 11.51
C PRO A 124 -5.38 -9.43 12.58
N LEU A 125 -5.29 -9.02 13.84
CA LEU A 125 -5.23 -9.97 14.94
C LEU A 125 -6.48 -10.85 14.85
N THR A 126 -6.28 -12.17 14.80
CA THR A 126 -7.41 -13.10 14.93
C THR A 126 -8.09 -12.80 16.27
N PRO A 127 -9.41 -12.59 16.32
CA PRO A 127 -10.08 -12.40 17.60
C PRO A 127 -9.73 -13.60 18.50
N ILE A 128 -9.29 -13.33 19.72
CA ILE A 128 -9.17 -14.38 20.74
C ILE A 128 -10.59 -14.85 21.00
N GLN A 129 -10.87 -16.13 20.70
CA GLN A 129 -12.15 -16.77 21.00
C GLN A 129 -12.33 -16.99 22.49
#